data_AF-B9Z859-F1
#
_entry.id   AF-B9Z859-F1
#
_cell.length_a   1.000
_cell.length_b   1.000
_cell.length_c   1.000
_cell.angle_alpha   90.00
_cell.angle_beta   90.00
_cell.angle_gamma   90.00
#
_symmetry.space_group_name_H-M   'P 1'
#
loop_
_entity.id
_entity.type
_entity.pdbx_description
1 polymer ?
#
loop_
_entity_poly.entity_id
_entity_poly.type
_entity_poly.pdbx_seq_one_letter_code
_entity_poly.pdbx_strand_id
1 'polypeptide(L)' 'MKTIHDDRYQALIRQLVAEREQRSITQAVLVNALARPQSYIAKVENLERRLEIVELADCL' A
#
# COMPACT_ATOMS: atom_id res chain seq x y z
N MET A 1 9.66 18.56 3.93
CA MET A 1 8.70 17.67 4.64
C MET A 1 8.65 16.34 3.92
N LYS A 2 8.94 15.23 4.59
CA LYS A 2 8.80 13.89 4.00
C LYS A 2 7.33 13.47 4.12
N THR A 3 6.63 13.32 2.99
CA THR A 3 5.18 13.04 2.90
C THR A 3 4.75 11.75 3.61
N ILE A 4 5.68 10.82 3.86
CA ILE A 4 5.45 9.57 4.60
C ILE A 4 5.09 9.79 6.08
N HIS A 5 5.50 10.93 6.66
CA HIS A 5 5.17 11.29 8.04
C HIS A 5 3.95 12.23 8.13
N ASP A 6 3.25 12.48 7.01
CA ASP A 6 2.00 13.26 7.03
C ASP A 6 0.85 12.38 7.52
N ASP A 7 0.14 12.82 8.55
CA ASP A 7 -0.96 12.06 9.16
C ASP A 7 -2.05 11.67 8.16
N ARG A 8 -2.29 12.49 7.13
CA ARG A 8 -3.29 12.19 6.09
C ARG A 8 -2.83 11.04 5.21
N TYR A 9 -1.53 10.99 4.89
CA TYR A 9 -0.96 9.88 4.12
C TYR A 9 -1.00 8.58 4.94
N GLN A 10 -0.66 8.64 6.23
CA GLN A 10 -0.77 7.47 7.11
C GLN A 10 -2.21 6.96 7.23
N ALA A 11 -3.18 7.87 7.36
CA ALA A 11 -4.59 7.52 7.38
C ALA A 11 -5.04 6.84 6.08
N LEU A 12 -4.60 7.35 4.92
CA LEU A 12 -4.85 6.74 3.62
C LEU A 12 -4.30 5.31 3.55
N ILE A 13 -3.03 5.10 3.94
CA ILE A 13 -2.42 3.77 3.93
C ILE A 13 -3.20 2.81 4.84
N ARG A 14 -3.58 3.24 6.05
CA ARG A 14 -4.41 2.41 6.96
C ARG A 14 -5.75 2.02 6.34
N GLN A 15 -6.41 2.92 5.61
CA GLN A 15 -7.65 2.60 4.90
C GLN A 15 -7.43 1.57 3.78
N LEU A 16 -6.35 1.68 3.02
CA LEU A 16 -6.00 0.71 1.98
C LEU A 16 -5.71 -0.68 2.57
N VAL A 17 -5.00 -0.75 3.70
CA VAL A 17 -4.78 -2.01 4.41
C VAL A 17 -6.10 -2.61 4.87
N ALA A 18 -6.97 -1.81 5.49
CA ALA A 18 -8.28 -2.28 5.93
C ALA A 18 -9.14 -2.80 4.76
N GLU A 19 -9.14 -2.12 3.62
CA GLU A 19 -9.85 -2.57 2.42
C GLU A 19 -9.28 -3.88 1.88
N ARG A 20 -7.94 -4.01 1.83
CA ARG A 20 -7.26 -5.25 1.42
C ARG A 20 -7.66 -6.43 2.32
N GLU A 21 -7.68 -6.20 3.63
CA GLU A 21 -8.07 -7.21 4.62
C GLU A 21 -9.56 -7.57 4.54
N GLN A 22 -10.43 -6.58 4.33
CA GLN A 22 -11.86 -6.82 4.10
C GLN A 22 -12.12 -7.68 2.87
N ARG A 23 -11.33 -7.50 1.80
CA ARG A 23 -11.36 -8.35 0.60
C ARG A 23 -10.66 -9.70 0.78
N SER A 24 -10.09 -9.99 1.96
CA SER A 24 -9.30 -11.20 2.25
C SER A 24 -8.12 -11.41 1.29
N ILE A 25 -7.56 -10.32 0.76
CA ILE A 25 -6.42 -10.35 -0.16
C ILE A 25 -5.14 -10.33 0.68
N THR A 26 -4.23 -11.28 0.45
CA THR A 26 -2.92 -11.25 1.10
C THR A 26 -1.96 -10.31 0.39
N GLN A 27 -0.94 -9.80 1.09
CA GLN A 27 0.11 -8.99 0.48
C GLN A 27 0.77 -9.70 -0.71
N ALA A 28 0.97 -11.03 -0.63
CA ALA A 28 1.55 -11.83 -1.71
C ALA A 28 0.67 -11.85 -2.96
N VAL A 29 -0.65 -11.99 -2.80
CA VAL A 29 -1.59 -11.97 -3.92
C VAL A 29 -1.59 -10.59 -4.58
N LEU A 30 -1.63 -9.52 -3.79
CA LEU A 30 -1.60 -8.15 -4.30
C LEU A 30 -0.30 -7.84 -5.06
N VAL A 31 0.85 -8.24 -4.50
CA VAL A 31 2.14 -8.05 -5.17
C VAL A 31 2.23 -8.82 -6.49
N ASN A 32 1.73 -10.05 -6.53
CA ASN A 32 1.69 -10.84 -7.76
C ASN A 32 0.81 -10.20 -8.83
N ALA A 33 -0.35 -9.65 -8.45
CA ALA A 33 -1.23 -8.93 -9.36
C ALA A 33 -0.58 -7.66 -9.93
N LEU A 34 0.20 -6.96 -9.11
CA LEU A 34 0.87 -5.71 -9.48
C LEU A 34 2.22 -5.91 -10.19
N ALA A 35 2.68 -7.16 -10.36
CA ALA A 35 4.01 -7.50 -10.87
C ALA A 35 5.15 -6.74 -10.15
N ARG A 36 5.03 -6.56 -8.83
CA ARG A 36 6.02 -5.85 -7.99
C ARG A 36 6.89 -6.83 -7.18
N PRO A 37 7.99 -6.37 -6.54
CA PRO A 37 8.76 -7.21 -5.62
C PRO A 37 7.95 -7.61 -4.39
N GLN A 38 8.17 -8.83 -3.84
CA GLN A 38 7.45 -9.36 -2.66
C GLN A 38 7.42 -8.41 -1.45
N SER A 39 8.48 -7.64 -1.23
CA SER A 39 8.57 -6.68 -0.11
C SER A 39 7.85 -5.36 -0.36
N TYR A 40 7.33 -5.13 -1.56
CA TYR A 40 6.82 -3.82 -1.98
C TYR A 40 5.61 -3.38 -1.14
N ILE A 41 4.57 -4.20 -1.06
CA ILE A 41 3.35 -3.88 -0.29
C ILE A 41 3.69 -3.79 1.19
N ALA A 42 4.49 -4.72 1.73
CA ALA A 42 4.93 -4.66 3.12
C ALA A 42 5.63 -3.32 3.46
N LYS A 43 6.51 -2.81 2.58
CA LYS A 43 7.18 -1.51 2.77
C LYS A 43 6.21 -0.34 2.68
N VAL A 44 5.18 -0.42 1.83
CA VAL A 44 4.14 0.62 1.74
C VAL A 44 3.28 0.63 3.01
N GLU A 45 2.82 -0.54 3.45
CA GLU A 45 1.99 -0.70 4.65
C GLU A 45 2.74 -0.29 5.93
N ASN A 46 4.05 -0.56 6.00
CA ASN A 46 4.92 -0.14 7.09
C ASN A 46 5.39 1.33 7.00
N LEU A 47 4.97 2.09 5.99
CA LEU A 47 5.38 3.47 5.75
C LEU A 47 6.90 3.65 5.52
N GLU A 48 7.58 2.59 5.08
CA GLU A 48 9.00 2.60 4.70
C GLU A 48 9.19 3.04 3.24
N ARG A 49 8.15 2.88 2.41
CA ARG A 49 8.10 3.33 1.01
C ARG A 49 6.83 4.11 0.74
N ARG A 50 6.99 5.21 -0.02
CA ARG A 50 5.85 6.00 -0.48
C ARG A 50 5.15 5.29 -1.64
N LEU A 51 3.83 5.19 -1.57
CA LEU A 51 2.95 4.80 -2.67
C LEU A 51 2.71 6.02 -3.55
N GLU A 52 2.96 5.89 -4.85
CA GLU A 52 2.64 6.92 -5.82
C GLU A 52 1.19 6.80 -6.30
N ILE A 53 0.61 7.90 -6.80
CA ILE A 53 -0.82 7.93 -7.22
C ILE A 53 -1.08 6.98 -8.39
N VAL A 54 -0.12 6.82 -9.30
CA VAL A 54 -0.23 5.84 -10.40
C VAL A 54 -0.29 4.43 -9.85
N GLU A 55 0.52 4.12 -8.84
CA GLU A 55 0.55 2.81 -8.19
C GLU A 55 -0.72 2.55 -7.37
N LEU A 56 -1.36 3.60 -6.83
CA LEU A 56 -2.66 3.50 -6.17
C LEU A 56 -3.75 3.07 -7.14
N ALA A 57 -3.74 3.58 -8.38
CA ALA A 57 -4.72 3.20 -9.40
C ALA A 57 -4.62 1.72 -9.76
N ASP A 58 -3.41 1.14 -9.73
CA ASP A 58 -3.20 -0.28 -9.97
C ASP A 58 -3.70 -1.16 -8.79
N CYS A 59 -3.83 -0.59 -7.58
CA CYS A 59 -4.22 -1.31 -6.36
C CYS A 59 -5.74 -1.36 -6.09
N LEU A 60 -6.55 -0.54 -6.76
CA LEU A 60 -8.00 -0.42 -6.55
C LEU A 60 -8.80 -1.49 -7.32
#